data_AF-A0A4R0MPT7-F1
#
_entry.id   AF-A0A4R0MPT7-F1
#
_cell.length_a   1.000
_cell.length_b   1.000
_cell.length_c   1.000
_cell.angle_alpha   90.00
_cell.angle_beta   90.00
_cell.angle_gamma   90.00
#
_symmetry.space_group_name_H-M   'P 1'
#
loop_
_entity.id
_entity.type
_entity.pdbx_description
1 polymer ?
#
loop_
_entity_poly.entity_id
_entity_poly.type
_entity_poly.pdbx_seq_one_letter_code
_entity_poly.pdbx_strand_id
1 'polypeptide(L)'
;MPNLGIDKRSEVLQYALIIESFTSIFLGELLGIKDVKNSRVLGNKSSPISFNQKITLLIEIEALESVEKTKFVTFMEVRNQFMHNLEASSYETCFSYLEGKDKYLVKAYPQKEGISKEEQLELAFKALSEDVVKSTIGLLDKVKEKIADNVERDVHKEFMGYATDAIREIENAFNSIYEKAAKNQKQTIKIAELKEIGTTIRKIFYKIVTRKMIKIDPNAEVDVARGEASKKHRDSSAG
;
A
#
# COMPACT_ATOMS: atom_id res chain seq x y z
N MET A 1 47.27 12.50 -15.24
CA MET A 1 45.83 12.79 -15.42
C MET A 1 45.30 13.29 -14.08
N PRO A 2 44.41 14.30 -14.05
CA PRO A 2 43.79 14.73 -12.80
C PRO A 2 43.03 13.55 -12.16
N ASN A 3 43.08 13.44 -10.83
CA ASN A 3 42.31 12.44 -10.11
C ASN A 3 40.82 12.82 -10.19
N LEU A 4 40.04 12.04 -10.95
CA LEU A 4 38.62 12.30 -11.15
C LEU A 4 37.74 11.70 -10.03
N GLY A 5 38.32 11.01 -9.04
CA GLY A 5 37.56 10.36 -7.97
C GLY A 5 36.66 9.23 -8.46
N ILE A 6 37.10 8.47 -9.47
CA ILE A 6 36.28 7.46 -10.15
C ILE A 6 35.72 6.41 -9.18
N ASP A 7 36.50 5.99 -8.18
CA ASP A 7 36.06 4.98 -7.20
C ASP A 7 34.86 5.49 -6.39
N LYS A 8 34.95 6.73 -5.88
CA LYS A 8 33.89 7.40 -5.10
C LYS A 8 32.64 7.66 -5.94
N ARG A 9 32.82 8.12 -7.18
CA ARG A 9 31.71 8.26 -8.15
C ARG A 9 31.01 6.92 -8.39
N SER A 10 31.77 5.85 -8.55
CA SER A 10 31.24 4.51 -8.80
C SER A 10 30.46 3.98 -7.60
N GLU A 11 30.93 4.24 -6.38
CA GLU A 11 30.19 3.90 -5.14
C GLU A 11 28.87 4.66 -5.05
N VAL A 12 28.91 5.99 -5.18
CA VAL A 12 27.72 6.85 -5.14
C VAL A 12 26.71 6.45 -6.21
N LEU A 13 27.19 6.12 -7.42
CA LEU A 13 26.37 5.65 -8.52
C LEU A 13 25.68 4.32 -8.19
N GLN A 14 26.38 3.37 -7.56
CA GLN A 14 25.80 2.07 -7.17
C GLN A 14 24.61 2.26 -6.22
N TYR A 15 24.77 3.06 -5.16
CA TYR A 15 23.67 3.37 -4.26
C TYR A 15 22.53 4.09 -4.99
N ALA A 16 22.84 5.06 -5.84
CA ALA A 16 21.82 5.79 -6.59
C ALA A 16 20.99 4.88 -7.50
N LEU A 17 21.61 3.91 -8.19
CA LEU A 17 20.91 2.95 -9.04
C LEU A 17 19.99 2.02 -8.24
N ILE A 18 20.43 1.57 -7.06
CA ILE A 18 19.62 0.74 -6.16
C ILE A 18 18.39 1.53 -5.69
N ILE A 19 18.59 2.75 -5.17
CA ILE A 19 17.53 3.63 -4.71
C ILE A 19 16.56 3.96 -5.86
N GLU A 20 17.09 4.26 -7.05
CA GLU A 20 16.29 4.56 -8.23
C GLU A 20 15.40 3.38 -8.63
N SER A 21 15.95 2.17 -8.63
CA SER A 21 15.24 0.94 -8.98
C SER A 21 14.06 0.71 -8.03
N PHE A 22 14.30 0.74 -6.72
CA PHE A 22 13.25 0.54 -5.72
C PHE A 22 12.22 1.67 -5.72
N THR A 23 12.66 2.92 -5.93
CA THR A 23 11.73 4.06 -6.07
C THR A 23 10.84 3.91 -7.29
N SER A 24 11.37 3.47 -8.44
CA SER A 24 10.58 3.18 -9.64
C SER A 24 9.55 2.08 -9.39
N ILE A 25 9.92 1.02 -8.66
CA ILE A 25 8.98 -0.06 -8.29
C ILE A 25 7.88 0.51 -7.38
N PHE A 26 8.24 1.23 -6.32
CA PHE A 26 7.29 1.85 -5.40
C PHE A 26 6.30 2.77 -6.12
N LEU A 27 6.79 3.67 -6.97
CA LEU A 27 5.94 4.58 -7.74
C LEU A 27 5.07 3.80 -8.73
N GLY A 28 5.59 2.70 -9.28
CA GLY A 28 4.85 1.81 -10.17
C GLY A 28 3.65 1.18 -9.47
N GLU A 29 3.87 0.59 -8.30
CA GLU A 29 2.81 0.01 -7.47
C GLU A 29 1.77 1.06 -7.06
N LEU A 30 2.23 2.22 -6.59
CA LEU A 30 1.36 3.33 -6.18
C LEU A 30 0.47 3.84 -7.32
N LEU A 31 0.97 3.83 -8.56
CA LEU A 31 0.27 4.31 -9.75
C LEU A 31 -0.45 3.19 -10.54
N GLY A 32 -0.38 1.93 -10.07
CA GLY A 32 -0.97 0.77 -10.78
C GLY A 32 -0.25 0.40 -12.09
N ILE A 33 1.02 0.75 -12.25
CA ILE A 33 1.84 0.43 -13.42
C ILE A 33 2.41 -0.99 -13.26
N LYS A 34 1.77 -1.95 -13.94
CA LYS A 34 2.12 -3.39 -13.85
C LYS A 34 3.52 -3.75 -14.37
N ASP A 35 4.00 -3.02 -15.38
CA ASP A 35 5.31 -3.27 -16.00
C ASP A 35 6.21 -2.03 -15.88
N VAL A 36 6.81 -1.88 -14.70
CA VAL A 36 7.71 -0.76 -14.38
C VAL A 36 8.93 -0.75 -15.30
N LYS A 37 9.49 -1.92 -15.63
CA LYS A 37 10.70 -2.04 -16.46
C LYS A 37 10.49 -1.46 -17.86
N ASN A 38 9.31 -1.71 -18.45
CA ASN A 38 8.94 -1.20 -19.76
C ASN A 38 8.18 0.12 -19.74
N SER A 39 7.93 0.70 -18.57
CA SER A 39 7.27 1.99 -18.41
C SER A 39 8.04 3.09 -19.14
N ARG A 40 7.33 3.94 -19.88
CA ARG A 40 7.92 5.11 -20.55
C ARG A 40 8.54 6.08 -19.54
N VAL A 41 7.92 6.22 -18.37
CA VAL A 41 8.26 7.23 -17.36
C VAL A 41 9.10 6.67 -16.21
N LEU A 42 8.87 5.42 -15.78
CA LEU A 42 9.57 4.83 -14.63
C LEU A 42 10.63 3.79 -15.00
N GLY A 43 10.60 3.29 -16.25
CA GLY A 43 11.54 2.30 -16.76
C GLY A 43 12.81 2.94 -17.32
N ASN A 44 13.48 2.23 -18.24
CA ASN A 44 14.73 2.70 -18.87
C ASN A 44 14.56 2.98 -20.38
N LYS A 45 13.33 3.28 -20.82
CA LYS A 45 13.00 3.49 -22.24
C LYS A 45 13.19 4.96 -22.64
N SER A 46 12.47 5.43 -23.66
CA SER A 46 12.78 6.66 -24.39
C SER A 46 12.63 7.98 -23.62
N SER A 47 11.95 8.02 -22.47
CA SER A 47 11.74 9.27 -21.70
C SER A 47 11.49 9.04 -20.20
N PRO A 48 12.44 8.42 -19.48
CA PRO A 48 12.28 8.17 -18.06
C PRO A 48 12.47 9.47 -17.29
N ILE A 49 11.69 9.65 -16.24
CA ILE A 49 11.97 10.74 -15.29
C ILE A 49 13.28 10.43 -14.56
N SER A 50 14.06 11.47 -14.28
CA SER A 50 15.35 11.36 -13.63
C SER A 50 15.26 10.87 -12.18
N PHE A 51 16.36 10.35 -11.64
CA PHE A 51 16.53 10.05 -10.22
C PHE A 51 15.99 11.16 -9.30
N ASN A 52 16.42 12.41 -9.53
CA ASN A 52 16.00 13.55 -8.70
C ASN A 52 14.49 13.78 -8.75
N GLN A 53 13.88 13.64 -9.92
CA GLN A 53 12.42 13.77 -10.08
C GLN A 53 11.68 12.66 -9.33
N LYS A 54 12.18 11.42 -9.37
CA LYS A 54 11.60 10.29 -8.62
C LYS A 54 11.63 10.52 -7.12
N ILE A 55 12.77 10.96 -6.57
CA ILE A 55 12.87 11.26 -5.13
C ILE A 55 12.03 12.46 -4.73
N THR A 56 11.99 13.50 -5.57
CA THR A 56 11.12 14.67 -5.34
C THR A 56 9.66 14.23 -5.25
N LEU A 57 9.21 13.34 -6.15
CA LEU A 57 7.86 12.78 -6.05
C LEU A 57 7.62 12.06 -4.73
N LEU A 58 8.57 11.28 -4.19
CA LEU A 58 8.44 10.65 -2.87
C LEU A 58 8.23 11.68 -1.74
N ILE A 59 8.93 12.80 -1.81
CA ILE A 59 8.84 13.88 -0.82
C ILE A 59 7.48 14.58 -0.90
N GLU A 60 7.04 14.90 -2.13
CA GLU A 60 5.79 15.63 -2.42
C GLU A 60 4.54 14.83 -2.05
N ILE A 61 4.54 13.51 -2.26
CA ILE A 61 3.43 12.63 -1.83
C ILE A 61 3.48 12.30 -0.33
N GLU A 62 4.40 12.92 0.41
CA GLU A 62 4.62 12.70 1.84
C GLU A 62 4.86 11.23 2.21
N ALA A 63 5.52 10.47 1.33
CA ALA A 63 5.89 9.08 1.63
C ALA A 63 7.00 8.98 2.69
N LEU A 64 7.74 10.08 2.90
CA LEU A 64 8.88 10.18 3.79
C LEU A 64 8.57 11.09 4.99
N GLU A 65 9.01 10.70 6.17
CA GLU A 65 8.97 11.55 7.37
C GLU A 65 10.03 12.66 7.30
N SER A 66 9.91 13.69 8.15
CA SER A 66 10.78 14.88 8.12
C SER A 66 12.29 14.55 8.20
N VAL A 67 12.66 13.58 9.04
CA VAL A 67 14.04 13.11 9.18
C VAL A 67 14.50 12.38 7.92
N GLU A 68 13.66 11.52 7.36
CA GLU A 68 13.95 10.78 6.12
C GLU A 68 14.10 11.75 4.94
N LYS A 69 13.22 12.75 4.80
CA LYS A 69 13.32 13.80 3.77
C LYS A 69 14.72 14.44 3.77
N THR A 70 15.23 14.79 4.95
CA THR A 70 16.58 15.39 5.08
C THR A 70 17.68 14.46 4.59
N LYS A 71 17.58 13.15 4.89
CA LYS A 71 18.53 12.13 4.42
C LYS A 71 18.50 12.00 2.90
N PHE A 72 17.32 11.87 2.29
CA PHE A 72 17.18 11.74 0.84
C PHE A 72 17.67 12.98 0.09
N VAL A 73 17.35 14.19 0.58
CA VAL A 73 17.83 15.44 -0.02
C VAL A 73 19.35 15.52 0.05
N THR A 74 19.95 15.20 1.19
CA THR A 74 21.42 15.20 1.35
C THR A 74 22.07 14.20 0.40
N PHE A 75 21.51 13.00 0.25
CA PHE A 75 21.99 12.01 -0.71
C PHE A 75 21.91 12.52 -2.15
N MET A 76 20.78 13.12 -2.55
CA MET A 76 20.60 13.70 -3.89
C MET A 76 21.64 14.77 -4.22
N GLU A 77 21.91 15.66 -3.28
CA GLU A 77 22.87 16.75 -3.44
C GLU A 77 24.29 16.21 -3.63
N VAL A 78 24.72 15.27 -2.77
CA VAL A 78 26.04 14.62 -2.86
C VAL A 78 26.18 13.85 -4.19
N ARG A 79 25.14 13.09 -4.56
CA ARG A 79 25.10 12.38 -5.85
C ARG A 79 25.24 13.34 -7.01
N ASN A 80 24.53 14.46 -7.00
CA ASN A 80 24.60 15.43 -8.09
C ASN A 80 25.99 16.04 -8.22
N GLN A 81 26.66 16.36 -7.10
CA GLN A 81 28.04 16.82 -7.14
C GLN A 81 28.97 15.78 -7.76
N PHE A 82 28.98 14.55 -7.27
CA PHE A 82 29.86 13.50 -7.84
C PHE A 82 29.58 13.21 -9.31
N MET A 83 28.32 13.29 -9.76
CA MET A 83 27.95 12.94 -11.13
C MET A 83 28.17 14.08 -12.14
N HIS A 84 28.08 15.33 -11.72
CA HIS A 84 28.05 16.47 -12.64
C HIS A 84 29.18 17.48 -12.42
N ASN A 85 29.84 17.48 -11.26
CA ASN A 85 30.95 18.37 -10.96
C ASN A 85 32.28 17.63 -11.11
N LEU A 86 33.14 18.06 -12.05
CA LEU A 86 34.46 17.44 -12.27
C LEU A 86 35.42 17.66 -11.09
N GLU A 87 35.25 18.77 -10.36
CA GLU A 87 36.11 19.13 -9.22
C GLU A 87 35.78 18.34 -7.95
N ALA A 88 34.59 17.73 -7.87
CA ALA A 88 34.19 16.82 -6.81
C ALA A 88 34.88 15.44 -6.98
N SER A 89 36.18 15.40 -6.69
CA SER A 89 37.05 14.22 -6.81
C SER A 89 37.25 13.45 -5.50
N SER A 90 36.85 14.05 -4.38
CA SER A 90 36.92 13.53 -3.01
C SER A 90 35.66 13.93 -2.24
N TYR A 91 35.37 13.29 -1.11
CA TYR A 91 34.26 13.70 -0.25
C TYR A 91 34.49 15.10 0.32
N GLU A 92 35.70 15.47 0.72
CA GLU A 92 36.03 16.82 1.17
C GLU A 92 35.73 17.88 0.11
N THR A 93 36.17 17.67 -1.14
CA THR A 93 35.85 18.59 -2.25
C THR A 93 34.37 18.59 -2.58
N CYS A 94 33.70 17.43 -2.58
CA CYS A 94 32.26 17.33 -2.80
C CYS A 94 31.46 18.14 -1.78
N PHE A 95 31.76 17.95 -0.49
CA PHE A 95 31.10 18.67 0.60
C PHE A 95 31.49 20.14 0.70
N SER A 96 32.61 20.56 0.11
CA SER A 96 32.95 21.99 0.00
C SER A 96 31.93 22.79 -0.83
N TYR A 97 31.21 22.11 -1.74
CA TYR A 97 30.12 22.70 -2.52
C TYR A 97 28.74 22.59 -1.84
N LEU A 98 28.66 21.96 -0.66
CA LEU A 98 27.42 21.65 0.05
C LEU A 98 27.44 22.27 1.44
N GLU A 99 27.19 23.56 1.51
CA GLU A 99 27.34 24.36 2.74
C GLU A 99 26.61 23.73 3.95
N GLY A 100 27.37 23.43 4.99
CA GLY A 100 26.88 22.88 6.26
C GLY A 100 26.45 21.41 6.23
N LYS A 101 26.45 20.75 5.07
CA LYS A 101 26.04 19.34 4.95
C LYS A 101 27.06 18.38 5.53
N ASP A 102 28.35 18.74 5.52
CA ASP A 102 29.42 18.00 6.20
C ASP A 102 29.16 17.88 7.70
N LYS A 103 28.84 19.01 8.36
CA LYS A 103 28.52 19.06 9.79
C LYS A 103 27.27 18.26 10.13
N TYR A 104 26.23 18.37 9.30
CA TYR A 104 25.02 17.57 9.46
C TYR A 104 25.36 16.07 9.37
N LEU A 105 26.10 15.67 8.33
CA LEU A 105 26.40 14.27 8.06
C LEU A 105 27.19 13.62 9.21
N VAL A 106 28.29 14.25 9.63
CA VAL A 106 29.13 13.71 10.71
C VAL A 106 28.40 13.69 12.05
N LYS A 107 27.49 14.65 12.28
CA LYS A 107 26.63 14.64 13.48
C LYS A 107 25.58 13.53 13.44
N ALA A 108 24.98 13.29 12.27
CA ALA A 108 23.95 12.27 12.10
C ALA A 108 24.54 10.85 12.10
N TYR A 109 25.78 10.68 11.63
CA TYR A 109 26.50 9.42 11.56
C TYR A 109 27.90 9.58 12.17
N PRO A 110 28.02 9.54 13.51
CA PRO A 110 29.30 9.70 14.21
C PRO A 110 30.31 8.62 13.81
N GLN A 111 31.55 9.03 13.61
CA GLN A 111 32.66 8.14 13.24
C GLN A 111 33.69 8.03 14.36
N LYS A 112 34.62 7.08 14.25
CA LYS A 112 35.74 6.92 15.19
C LYS A 112 36.61 8.18 15.21
N GLU A 113 37.17 8.48 16.36
CA GLU A 113 38.17 9.55 16.48
C GLU A 113 39.50 9.13 15.85
N GLY A 114 40.30 10.11 15.39
CA GLY A 114 41.66 9.90 14.89
C GLY A 114 41.79 9.52 13.41
N ILE A 115 40.69 9.40 12.68
CA ILE A 115 40.70 9.22 11.21
C ILE A 115 40.64 10.56 10.46
N SER A 116 41.08 10.56 9.20
CA SER A 116 41.08 11.77 8.34
C SER A 116 39.68 12.30 8.07
N LYS A 117 39.55 13.60 7.76
CA LYS A 117 38.25 14.21 7.44
C LYS A 117 37.60 13.54 6.22
N GLU A 118 38.38 13.29 5.17
CA GLU A 118 37.95 12.50 4.01
C GLU A 118 37.34 11.16 4.40
N GLU A 119 38.04 10.37 5.22
CA GLU A 119 37.57 9.06 5.66
C GLU A 119 36.33 9.15 6.56
N GLN A 120 36.23 10.18 7.40
CA GLN A 120 35.02 10.43 8.19
C GLN A 120 33.81 10.70 7.31
N LEU A 121 33.97 11.55 6.28
CA LEU A 121 32.89 11.89 5.37
C LEU A 121 32.50 10.69 4.50
N GLU A 122 33.47 9.89 4.05
CA GLU A 122 33.24 8.66 3.30
C GLU A 122 32.39 7.67 4.10
N LEU A 123 32.81 7.33 5.32
CA LEU A 123 32.10 6.39 6.18
C LEU A 123 30.71 6.92 6.59
N ALA A 124 30.60 8.21 6.90
CA ALA A 124 29.32 8.82 7.26
C ALA A 124 28.36 8.87 6.06
N PHE A 125 28.87 9.12 4.85
CA PHE A 125 28.06 9.09 3.63
C PHE A 125 27.62 7.68 3.27
N LYS A 126 28.48 6.68 3.47
CA LYS A 126 28.13 5.28 3.29
C LYS A 126 26.99 4.87 4.22
N ALA A 127 27.08 5.23 5.50
CA ALA A 127 26.00 4.99 6.47
C ALA A 127 24.70 5.71 6.07
N LEU A 128 24.77 6.95 5.61
CA LEU A 128 23.61 7.67 5.04
C LEU A 128 23.00 6.90 3.86
N SER A 129 23.83 6.40 2.95
CA SER A 129 23.39 5.70 1.75
C SER A 129 22.68 4.40 2.08
N GLU A 130 23.22 3.63 3.03
CA GLU A 130 22.59 2.42 3.57
C GLU A 130 21.23 2.72 4.22
N ASP A 131 21.14 3.80 5.00
CA ASP A 131 19.88 4.26 5.60
C ASP A 131 18.84 4.67 4.55
N VAL A 132 19.26 5.38 3.49
CA VAL A 132 18.35 5.77 2.40
C VAL A 132 17.87 4.54 1.62
N VAL A 133 18.75 3.57 1.35
CA VAL A 133 18.36 2.29 0.73
C VAL A 133 17.35 1.57 1.60
N LYS A 134 17.62 1.43 2.90
CA LYS A 134 16.71 0.77 3.85
C LYS A 134 15.35 1.48 3.90
N SER A 135 15.34 2.81 3.91
CA SER A 135 14.11 3.60 3.91
C SER A 135 13.33 3.39 2.61
N THR A 136 14.02 3.34 1.46
CA THR A 136 13.39 3.10 0.15
C THR A 136 12.79 1.68 0.06
N ILE A 137 13.45 0.68 0.64
CA ILE A 137 12.91 -0.69 0.74
C ILE A 137 11.68 -0.68 1.65
N GLY A 138 11.73 -0.03 2.81
CA GLY A 138 10.60 0.05 3.74
C GLY A 138 9.37 0.75 3.15
N LEU A 139 9.54 1.65 2.18
CA LEU A 139 8.42 2.23 1.45
C LEU A 139 7.60 1.18 0.68
N LEU A 140 8.23 0.12 0.17
CA LEU A 140 7.52 -0.96 -0.54
C LEU A 140 6.60 -1.74 0.40
N ASP A 141 7.04 -1.96 1.63
CA ASP A 141 6.22 -2.65 2.63
C ASP A 141 5.01 -1.79 3.00
N LYS A 142 5.20 -0.49 3.21
CA LYS A 142 4.10 0.48 3.45
C LYS A 142 3.08 0.50 2.30
N VAL A 143 3.52 0.37 1.04
CA VAL A 143 2.58 0.31 -0.11
C VAL A 143 1.79 -0.98 -0.13
N LYS A 144 2.42 -2.12 0.16
CA LYS A 144 1.71 -3.42 0.24
C LYS A 144 0.64 -3.40 1.33
N GLU A 145 0.98 -2.88 2.51
CA GLU A 145 0.03 -2.70 3.62
C GLU A 145 -1.13 -1.78 3.19
N LYS A 146 -0.83 -0.62 2.61
CA LYS A 146 -1.86 0.33 2.18
C LYS A 146 -2.76 -0.21 1.06
N ILE A 147 -2.21 -1.00 0.13
CA ILE A 147 -3.00 -1.68 -0.91
C ILE A 147 -3.91 -2.74 -0.26
N ALA A 148 -3.39 -3.55 0.66
CA ALA A 148 -4.18 -4.55 1.38
C ALA A 148 -5.33 -3.91 2.17
N ASP A 149 -5.05 -2.84 2.92
CA ASP A 149 -6.04 -2.08 3.68
C ASP A 149 -7.12 -1.47 2.76
N ASN A 150 -6.74 -0.92 1.61
CA ASN A 150 -7.69 -0.36 0.66
C ASN A 150 -8.59 -1.43 0.05
N VAL A 151 -8.03 -2.60 -0.30
CA VAL A 151 -8.83 -3.74 -0.80
C VAL A 151 -9.81 -4.21 0.26
N GLU A 152 -9.39 -4.32 1.52
CA GLU A 152 -10.28 -4.71 2.62
C GLU A 152 -11.41 -3.68 2.81
N ARG A 153 -11.10 -2.38 2.75
CA ARG A 153 -12.09 -1.31 2.86
C ARG A 153 -13.08 -1.28 1.68
N ASP A 154 -12.63 -1.55 0.46
CA ASP A 154 -13.49 -1.61 -0.71
C ASP A 154 -14.44 -2.82 -0.63
N VAL A 155 -13.93 -4.00 -0.23
CA VAL A 155 -14.77 -5.17 0.04
C VAL A 155 -15.78 -4.89 1.14
N HIS A 156 -15.38 -4.24 2.23
CA HIS A 156 -16.28 -3.84 3.31
C HIS A 156 -17.36 -2.86 2.83
N LYS A 157 -16.99 -1.86 2.02
CA LYS A 157 -17.91 -0.86 1.47
C LYS A 157 -18.92 -1.49 0.51
N GLU A 158 -18.47 -2.38 -0.37
CA GLU A 158 -19.38 -3.14 -1.23
C GLU A 158 -20.33 -4.02 -0.42
N PHE A 159 -19.81 -4.74 0.57
CA PHE A 159 -20.63 -5.56 1.47
C PHE A 159 -21.70 -4.73 2.18
N MET A 160 -21.33 -3.57 2.74
CA MET A 160 -22.27 -2.67 3.41
C MET A 160 -23.32 -2.10 2.45
N GLY A 161 -22.95 -1.80 1.19
CA GLY A 161 -23.91 -1.45 0.14
C GLY A 161 -24.94 -2.55 -0.08
N TYR A 162 -24.48 -3.80 -0.22
CA TYR A 162 -25.37 -4.95 -0.42
C TYR A 162 -26.25 -5.27 0.78
N ALA A 163 -25.71 -5.12 1.99
CA ALA A 163 -26.48 -5.28 3.22
C ALA A 163 -27.59 -4.22 3.32
N THR A 164 -27.29 -2.99 2.93
CA THR A 164 -28.28 -1.89 2.90
C THR A 164 -29.40 -2.17 1.89
N ASP A 165 -29.07 -2.66 0.69
CA ASP A 165 -30.06 -3.07 -0.31
C ASP A 165 -30.97 -4.20 0.21
N ALA A 166 -30.38 -5.21 0.86
CA ALA A 166 -31.13 -6.32 1.44
C ALA A 166 -32.10 -5.86 2.54
N ILE A 167 -31.65 -4.96 3.42
CA ILE A 167 -32.49 -4.38 4.48
C ILE A 167 -33.66 -3.60 3.87
N ARG A 168 -33.42 -2.82 2.82
CA ARG A 168 -34.47 -2.07 2.13
C ARG A 168 -35.50 -3.00 1.45
N GLU A 169 -35.05 -4.10 0.85
CA GLU A 169 -35.98 -5.10 0.29
C GLU A 169 -36.84 -5.76 1.38
N ILE A 170 -36.24 -6.06 2.54
CA ILE A 170 -36.95 -6.58 3.72
C ILE A 170 -37.99 -5.57 4.23
N GLU A 171 -37.60 -4.31 4.36
CA GLU A 171 -38.48 -3.22 4.79
C GLU A 171 -39.70 -3.09 3.87
N ASN A 172 -39.47 -3.09 2.55
CA ASN A 172 -40.56 -3.05 1.57
C ASN A 172 -41.49 -4.26 1.67
N ALA A 173 -40.95 -5.46 1.88
CA ALA A 173 -41.74 -6.67 2.07
C ALA A 173 -42.60 -6.59 3.34
N PHE A 174 -42.04 -6.12 4.45
CA PHE A 174 -42.77 -5.87 5.70
C PHE A 174 -43.89 -4.85 5.53
N ASN A 175 -43.58 -3.70 4.93
CA ASN A 175 -44.55 -2.62 4.73
C ASN A 175 -45.71 -3.09 3.85
N SER A 176 -45.45 -3.89 2.80
CA SER A 176 -46.51 -4.48 1.97
C SER A 176 -47.44 -5.40 2.75
N ILE A 177 -46.89 -6.20 3.68
CA ILE A 177 -47.68 -7.11 4.52
C ILE A 177 -48.50 -6.31 5.53
N TYR A 178 -47.90 -5.30 6.15
CA TYR A 178 -48.59 -4.39 7.07
C TYR A 178 -49.74 -3.65 6.39
N GLU A 179 -49.53 -3.08 5.21
CA GLU A 179 -50.58 -2.39 4.44
C GLU A 179 -51.74 -3.32 4.07
N LYS A 180 -51.44 -4.58 3.70
CA LYS A 180 -52.48 -5.60 3.44
C LYS A 180 -53.29 -5.93 4.69
N ALA A 181 -52.63 -6.04 5.85
CA ALA A 181 -53.31 -6.28 7.12
C ALA A 181 -54.15 -5.08 7.56
N ALA A 182 -53.65 -3.85 7.38
CA ALA A 182 -54.34 -2.60 7.73
C ALA A 182 -55.58 -2.35 6.86
N LYS A 183 -55.52 -2.62 5.55
CA LYS A 183 -56.66 -2.44 4.62
C LYS A 183 -57.82 -3.41 4.87
N ASN A 184 -57.57 -4.55 5.52
CA ASN A 184 -58.59 -5.56 5.82
C ASN A 184 -59.36 -5.33 7.13
N GLN A 185 -59.17 -4.19 7.81
CA GLN A 185 -59.90 -3.63 8.96
C GLN A 185 -60.26 -4.51 10.19
N LYS A 186 -59.99 -5.82 10.23
CA LYS A 186 -59.98 -6.62 11.46
C LYS A 186 -59.05 -7.82 11.29
N GLN A 187 -57.86 -7.78 11.88
CA GLN A 187 -57.29 -8.90 12.65
C GLN A 187 -55.91 -8.55 13.21
N THR A 188 -55.69 -8.98 14.46
CA THR A 188 -54.38 -9.31 15.02
C THR A 188 -53.53 -10.08 14.01
N ILE A 189 -52.30 -9.62 13.74
CA ILE A 189 -51.32 -10.34 12.91
C ILE A 189 -51.15 -11.74 13.48
N LYS A 190 -51.44 -12.77 12.68
CA LYS A 190 -51.33 -14.15 13.18
C LYS A 190 -49.85 -14.53 13.30
N ILE A 191 -49.50 -15.29 14.34
CA ILE A 191 -48.13 -15.82 14.54
C ILE A 191 -47.62 -16.58 13.30
N ALA A 192 -48.52 -17.21 12.53
CA ALA A 192 -48.19 -17.87 11.27
C ALA A 192 -47.69 -16.89 10.19
N GLU A 193 -48.30 -15.71 10.07
CA GLU A 193 -47.90 -14.66 9.12
C GLU A 193 -46.54 -14.04 9.52
N LEU A 194 -46.29 -13.88 10.83
CA LEU A 194 -44.98 -13.47 11.36
C LEU A 194 -43.87 -14.51 11.07
N LYS A 195 -44.20 -15.81 11.14
CA LYS A 195 -43.27 -16.87 10.74
C LYS A 195 -42.96 -16.85 9.24
N GLU A 196 -43.96 -16.60 8.40
CA GLU A 196 -43.76 -16.47 6.94
C GLU A 196 -42.82 -15.30 6.59
N ILE A 197 -42.94 -14.19 7.32
CA ILE A 197 -42.04 -13.05 7.21
C ILE A 197 -40.60 -13.46 7.57
N GLY A 198 -40.40 -14.17 8.68
CA GLY A 198 -39.07 -14.68 9.07
C GLY A 198 -38.43 -15.57 8.00
N THR A 199 -39.21 -16.46 7.37
CA THR A 199 -38.73 -17.26 6.23
C THR A 199 -38.44 -16.44 4.97
N THR A 200 -39.21 -15.38 4.73
CA THR A 200 -39.02 -14.48 3.57
C THR A 200 -37.75 -13.65 3.73
N ILE A 201 -37.52 -13.09 4.92
CA ILE A 201 -36.28 -12.40 5.30
C ILE A 201 -35.08 -13.32 5.12
N ARG A 202 -35.17 -14.54 5.66
CA ARG A 202 -34.11 -15.54 5.53
C ARG A 202 -33.81 -15.81 4.05
N LYS A 203 -34.82 -16.06 3.21
CA LYS A 203 -34.64 -16.33 1.77
C LYS A 203 -34.03 -15.14 1.01
N ILE A 204 -34.45 -13.90 1.31
CA ILE A 204 -33.90 -12.70 0.68
C ILE A 204 -32.43 -12.52 1.06
N PHE A 205 -32.12 -12.61 2.36
CA PHE A 205 -30.75 -12.51 2.87
C PHE A 205 -29.85 -13.59 2.26
N TYR A 206 -30.29 -14.86 2.27
CA TYR A 206 -29.55 -15.94 1.63
C TYR A 206 -29.36 -15.70 0.13
N LYS A 207 -30.39 -15.30 -0.62
CA LYS A 207 -30.27 -15.07 -2.07
C LYS A 207 -29.24 -13.99 -2.40
N ILE A 208 -29.19 -12.92 -1.60
CA ILE A 208 -28.27 -11.79 -1.79
C ILE A 208 -26.84 -12.18 -1.40
N VAL A 209 -26.66 -12.84 -0.25
CA VAL A 209 -25.34 -13.30 0.23
C VAL A 209 -24.78 -14.40 -0.69
N THR A 210 -25.56 -15.42 -1.03
CA THR A 210 -25.08 -16.59 -1.80
C THR A 210 -24.76 -16.23 -3.26
N ARG A 211 -25.57 -15.38 -3.93
CA ARG A 211 -25.27 -14.94 -5.31
C ARG A 211 -23.96 -14.16 -5.42
N LYS A 212 -23.52 -13.52 -4.34
CA LYS A 212 -22.36 -12.63 -4.36
C LYS A 212 -21.09 -13.26 -3.80
N MET A 213 -21.19 -14.22 -2.86
CA MET A 213 -20.02 -15.06 -2.50
C MET A 213 -19.48 -15.85 -3.69
N ILE A 214 -20.36 -16.38 -4.55
CA ILE A 214 -19.98 -17.10 -5.79
C ILE A 214 -19.26 -16.19 -6.82
N LYS A 215 -19.42 -14.86 -6.75
CA LYS A 215 -18.74 -13.91 -7.65
C LYS A 215 -17.34 -13.52 -7.18
N ILE A 216 -17.05 -13.62 -5.87
CA ILE A 216 -15.77 -13.23 -5.26
C ILE A 216 -14.83 -14.44 -5.19
N ASP A 217 -15.37 -15.62 -4.93
CA ASP A 217 -14.66 -16.90 -5.06
C ASP A 217 -15.63 -17.95 -5.64
N PRO A 218 -15.50 -18.34 -6.92
CA PRO A 218 -16.37 -19.32 -7.55
C PRO A 218 -16.23 -20.73 -6.97
N ASN A 219 -15.21 -20.99 -6.13
CA ASN A 219 -14.97 -22.29 -5.48
C ASN A 219 -15.35 -22.31 -3.99
N ALA A 220 -15.89 -21.23 -3.43
CA ALA A 220 -16.36 -21.22 -2.05
C ALA A 220 -17.60 -22.12 -1.92
N GLU A 221 -17.42 -23.38 -1.51
CA GLU A 221 -18.50 -24.26 -1.09
C GLU A 221 -19.16 -23.67 0.17
N VAL A 222 -20.32 -23.04 -0.01
CA VAL A 222 -21.19 -22.64 1.11
C VAL A 222 -21.91 -23.88 1.60
N ASP A 223 -21.23 -24.70 2.40
CA ASP A 223 -21.77 -25.92 2.97
C ASP A 223 -22.68 -25.61 4.18
N VAL A 224 -23.93 -25.25 3.91
CA VAL A 224 -24.96 -24.97 4.95
C VAL A 224 -26.12 -25.97 4.88
N ALA A 225 -26.03 -26.98 4.01
CA ALA A 225 -27.07 -28.02 3.88
C ALA A 225 -27.06 -29.08 5.00
N ARG A 226 -26.08 -29.08 5.91
CA ARG A 226 -25.98 -30.07 7.00
C ARG A 226 -26.90 -29.81 8.21
N GLY A 227 -27.51 -28.63 8.31
CA GLY A 227 -28.42 -28.30 9.43
C GLY A 227 -29.82 -28.93 9.33
N GLU A 228 -30.29 -29.25 8.13
CA GLU A 228 -31.67 -29.74 7.90
C GLU A 228 -31.77 -31.26 7.71
N ALA A 229 -30.68 -31.91 7.28
CA ALA A 229 -30.64 -33.37 7.14
C ALA A 229 -30.54 -34.11 8.49
N SER A 230 -29.98 -33.48 9.53
CA SER A 230 -29.79 -34.12 10.84
C SER A 230 -31.07 -34.16 11.70
N LYS A 231 -32.12 -33.38 11.35
CA LYS A 231 -33.43 -33.44 12.02
C LYS A 231 -34.36 -34.51 11.46
N LYS A 232 -34.19 -34.95 10.21
CA LYS A 232 -35.03 -36.00 9.62
C LYS A 232 -34.65 -37.42 10.04
N HIS A 233 -33.48 -37.63 10.66
CA HIS A 233 -33.05 -38.96 11.09
C HIS A 233 -33.24 -39.27 12.59
N ARG A 234 -33.68 -38.31 13.41
CA ARG A 234 -33.96 -38.55 14.85
C ARG A 234 -35.43 -38.86 15.18
N ASP A 235 -36.37 -38.55 14.29
CA ASP A 235 -37.81 -38.77 14.54
C ASP A 235 -38.37 -40.08 13.92
N SER A 236 -37.53 -40.93 13.32
CA SER A 236 -37.93 -42.23 12.77
C SER A 236 -37.49 -43.45 13.60
N SER A 237 -36.99 -43.24 14.83
CA SER A 237 -36.53 -44.32 15.73
C SER A 237 -37.09 -44.23 17.17
N ALA A 238 -38.32 -43.74 17.30
CA ALA A 238 -39.13 -43.92 18.52
C ALA A 238 -40.55 -44.35 18.13
N GLY A 239 -40.65 -45.59 17.64
CA GLY A 239 -41.85 -46.42 17.73
C GLY A 239 -41.73 -47.34 18.92
#